data_AF-A0A6G0XX92-F1
#
_entry.id   AF-A0A6G0XX92-F1
#
_cell.length_a   1.000
_cell.length_b   1.000
_cell.length_c   1.000
_cell.angle_alpha   90.00
_cell.angle_beta   90.00
_cell.angle_gamma   90.00
#
_symmetry.space_group_name_H-M   'P 1'
#
loop_
_entity.id
_entity.type
_entity.pdbx_description
1 polymer ?
#
loop_
_entity_poly.entity_id
_entity_poly.type
_entity_poly.pdbx_seq_one_letter_code
_entity_poly.pdbx_strand_id
1 'polypeptide(L)'
;MGGSSYIPLPFDIKNKKAIINPQNSDQQCFKWAIIAKYVMGNNKTIVTENYTSHEDTFNFDGLTFPTPMREIKTFEKNNPKISVNVYGLKKENNKKHIVYPLKVVDKEKKEHFDLLLITNGDKSHYTFISDFSRLIRAQKTAHKETVIFCKRCFTSFDNRPLKNKPYGYAALVQHKLICGTHKPILPDMPAAGTMLEFDGWGKTQRHPLVIYSDFEALLVKCKERKGAETSAFQKHEPMSYGVYVKTTENIPTDLLEKYHIPTSPIIYRGNESRQDVAKRFVNEVTNIARKVEDMFKTNIPFTYCVSFKT
;
A
#
# COMPACT_ATOMS: atom_id res chain seq x y z
N MET A 1 -35.26 26.86 17.53
CA MET A 1 -34.15 27.21 16.61
C MET A 1 -33.53 25.91 16.09
N GLY A 2 -33.99 25.40 14.95
CA GLY A 2 -33.48 24.15 14.38
C GLY A 2 -32.13 24.40 13.70
N GLY A 3 -31.03 23.99 14.34
CA GLY A 3 -29.71 24.10 13.74
C GLY A 3 -29.58 23.14 12.56
N SER A 4 -29.39 23.65 11.36
CA SER A 4 -29.10 22.84 10.16
C SER A 4 -27.85 21.96 10.38
N SER A 5 -27.87 20.70 9.93
CA SER A 5 -26.67 19.85 9.90
C SER A 5 -25.69 20.24 8.79
N TYR A 6 -26.13 21.06 7.83
CA TYR A 6 -25.32 21.51 6.71
C TYR A 6 -23.99 22.14 7.16
N ILE A 7 -22.90 21.61 6.60
CA ILE A 7 -21.56 22.18 6.74
C ILE A 7 -21.12 22.72 5.38
N PRO A 8 -20.75 24.02 5.27
CA PRO A 8 -20.24 24.57 4.02
C PRO A 8 -18.89 23.96 3.65
N LEU A 9 -18.67 23.75 2.35
CA LEU A 9 -17.38 23.31 1.82
C LEU A 9 -16.32 24.40 2.05
N PRO A 10 -15.08 24.02 2.41
CA PRO A 10 -13.95 24.93 2.33
C PRO A 10 -13.79 25.53 0.93
N PHE A 11 -13.37 26.79 0.86
CA PHE A 11 -13.32 27.55 -0.40
C PHE A 11 -12.48 26.88 -1.49
N ASP A 12 -11.32 26.34 -1.13
CA ASP A 12 -10.41 25.65 -2.03
C ASP A 12 -10.99 24.34 -2.59
N ILE A 13 -11.85 23.67 -1.81
CA ILE A 13 -12.57 22.47 -2.25
C ILE A 13 -13.78 22.85 -3.11
N LYS A 14 -14.55 23.88 -2.71
CA LYS A 14 -15.70 24.39 -3.45
C LYS A 14 -15.32 24.83 -4.87
N ASN A 15 -14.19 25.54 -5.01
CA ASN A 15 -13.71 26.05 -6.30
C ASN A 15 -13.35 24.95 -7.30
N LYS A 16 -13.07 23.73 -6.84
CA LYS A 16 -12.83 22.60 -7.74
C LYS A 16 -14.10 22.22 -8.52
N LYS A 17 -15.31 22.63 -8.10
CA LYS A 17 -16.58 22.27 -8.76
C LYS A 17 -16.72 20.76 -8.99
N ALA A 18 -16.24 19.97 -8.02
CA ALA A 18 -16.17 18.52 -8.08
C ALA A 18 -17.09 17.83 -7.07
N ILE A 19 -17.82 18.62 -6.27
CA ILE A 19 -18.66 18.15 -5.17
C ILE A 19 -20.02 18.83 -5.27
N ILE A 20 -21.07 18.05 -5.08
CA ILE A 20 -22.43 18.53 -4.83
C ILE A 20 -22.64 18.44 -3.31
N ASN A 21 -22.88 19.58 -2.69
CA ASN A 21 -23.17 19.68 -1.26
C ASN A 21 -24.64 20.09 -1.09
N PRO A 22 -25.56 19.14 -0.90
CA PRO A 22 -26.97 19.44 -0.68
C PRO A 22 -27.16 20.20 0.64
N GLN A 23 -27.86 21.32 0.58
CA GLN A 23 -28.28 22.12 1.72
C GLN A 23 -29.52 21.50 2.33
N ASN A 24 -29.36 20.89 3.50
CA ASN A 24 -30.42 20.24 4.24
C ASN A 24 -30.61 20.90 5.63
N SER A 25 -31.86 20.95 6.09
CA SER A 25 -32.24 21.43 7.43
C SER A 25 -32.35 20.32 8.47
N ASP A 26 -32.36 19.05 8.03
CA ASP A 26 -32.45 17.85 8.85
C ASP A 26 -31.07 17.25 9.17
N GLN A 27 -31.01 16.01 9.70
CA GLN A 27 -29.77 15.25 9.96
C GLN A 27 -29.52 14.14 8.91
N GLN A 28 -30.14 14.22 7.74
CA GLN A 28 -30.13 13.15 6.72
C GLN A 28 -29.10 13.39 5.60
N CYS A 29 -27.98 14.07 5.89
CA CYS A 29 -26.97 14.44 4.89
C CYS A 29 -26.44 13.24 4.08
N PHE A 30 -26.34 12.05 4.68
CA PHE A 30 -25.97 10.83 3.95
C PHE A 30 -26.97 10.47 2.85
N LYS A 31 -28.27 10.46 3.17
CA LYS A 31 -29.36 10.21 2.21
C LYS A 31 -29.33 11.21 1.07
N TRP A 32 -29.23 12.50 1.39
CA TRP A 32 -29.16 13.55 0.38
C TRP A 32 -27.91 13.46 -0.50
N ALA A 33 -26.76 13.08 0.06
CA ALA A 33 -25.54 12.87 -0.72
C ALA A 33 -25.64 11.66 -1.68
N ILE A 34 -26.34 10.59 -1.30
CA ILE A 34 -26.61 9.47 -2.22
C ILE A 34 -27.54 9.92 -3.36
N ILE A 35 -28.65 10.59 -3.02
CA ILE A 35 -29.65 11.03 -4.00
C ILE A 35 -29.08 12.07 -4.96
N ALA A 36 -28.14 12.91 -4.51
CA ALA A 36 -27.52 13.98 -5.31
C ALA A 36 -26.95 13.53 -6.66
N LYS A 37 -26.59 12.25 -6.81
CA LYS A 37 -26.15 11.65 -8.08
C LYS A 37 -27.22 11.74 -9.18
N TYR A 38 -28.49 11.62 -8.83
CA TYR A 38 -29.62 11.55 -9.76
C TYR A 38 -30.31 12.89 -9.99
N VAL A 39 -30.00 13.89 -9.17
CA VAL A 39 -30.61 15.22 -9.28
C VAL A 39 -30.10 15.94 -10.54
N MET A 40 -31.06 16.22 -11.43
CA MET A 40 -30.84 16.95 -12.67
C MET A 40 -31.21 18.44 -12.52
N GLY A 41 -30.73 19.29 -13.45
CA GLY A 41 -31.01 20.73 -13.47
C GLY A 41 -29.96 21.61 -12.76
N ASN A 42 -30.28 22.90 -12.65
CA ASN A 42 -29.35 23.93 -12.14
C ASN A 42 -29.27 23.98 -10.61
N ASN A 43 -30.37 23.67 -9.91
CA ASN A 43 -30.45 23.76 -8.44
C ASN A 43 -30.11 22.45 -7.74
N LYS A 44 -28.91 21.92 -8.01
CA LYS A 44 -28.45 20.65 -7.40
C LYS A 44 -28.07 20.79 -5.93
N THR A 45 -27.88 22.00 -5.40
CA THR A 45 -27.39 22.21 -4.04
C THR A 45 -28.49 22.42 -3.02
N ILE A 46 -29.77 22.53 -3.41
CA ILE A 46 -30.88 22.76 -2.48
C ILE A 46 -31.73 21.51 -2.49
N VAL A 47 -32.01 20.96 -1.30
CA VAL A 47 -32.91 19.81 -1.15
C VAL A 47 -34.35 20.31 -1.31
N THR A 48 -34.96 19.98 -2.45
CA THR A 48 -36.35 20.32 -2.79
C THR A 48 -37.04 19.12 -3.44
N GLU A 49 -38.12 19.32 -4.19
CA GLU A 49 -38.88 18.26 -4.87
C GLU A 49 -38.04 17.38 -5.82
N ASN A 50 -36.97 17.96 -6.39
CA ASN A 50 -36.01 17.24 -7.22
C ASN A 50 -35.18 16.18 -6.46
N TYR A 51 -35.09 16.29 -5.13
CA TYR A 51 -34.49 15.27 -4.27
C TYR A 51 -35.55 14.29 -3.76
N THR A 52 -36.71 14.80 -3.34
CA THR A 52 -37.75 13.95 -2.73
C THR A 52 -38.32 12.92 -3.71
N SER A 53 -38.38 13.25 -5.00
CA SER A 53 -38.79 12.34 -6.08
C SER A 53 -37.91 11.10 -6.27
N HIS A 54 -36.71 11.09 -5.68
CA HIS A 54 -35.76 9.97 -5.77
C HIS A 54 -35.62 9.18 -4.46
N GLU A 55 -36.37 9.51 -3.40
CA GLU A 55 -36.23 8.86 -2.10
C GLU A 55 -36.50 7.36 -2.14
N ASP A 56 -37.54 6.94 -2.86
CA ASP A 56 -37.94 5.54 -2.97
C ASP A 56 -36.98 4.69 -3.83
N THR A 57 -35.94 5.32 -4.41
CA THR A 57 -34.94 4.62 -5.23
C THR A 57 -34.00 3.75 -4.37
N PHE A 58 -33.86 4.07 -3.08
CA PHE A 58 -32.90 3.44 -2.19
C PHE A 58 -33.53 3.01 -0.88
N ASN A 59 -33.14 1.83 -0.39
CA ASN A 59 -33.53 1.38 0.93
C ASN A 59 -32.57 1.98 1.99
N PHE A 60 -33.09 2.89 2.82
CA PHE A 60 -32.36 3.47 3.96
C PHE A 60 -32.79 2.87 5.32
N ASP A 61 -33.51 1.75 5.32
CA ASP A 61 -34.04 1.13 6.53
C ASP A 61 -32.93 0.62 7.45
N GLY A 62 -33.12 0.75 8.76
CA GLY A 62 -32.13 0.31 9.75
C GLY A 62 -30.88 1.21 9.81
N LEU A 63 -30.88 2.37 9.16
CA LEU A 63 -29.89 3.42 9.36
C LEU A 63 -30.36 4.39 10.44
N THR A 64 -29.41 4.84 11.26
CA THR A 64 -29.64 5.96 12.17
C THR A 64 -29.29 7.29 11.47
N PHE A 65 -29.89 8.38 11.94
CA PHE A 65 -29.59 9.73 11.46
C PHE A 65 -29.14 10.61 12.64
N PRO A 66 -27.97 11.27 12.55
CA PRO A 66 -27.01 11.26 11.45
C PRO A 66 -26.29 9.91 11.26
N THR A 67 -26.14 9.45 10.01
CA THR A 67 -25.65 8.10 9.70
C THR A 67 -24.15 7.93 9.98
N PRO A 68 -23.75 7.11 10.96
CA PRO A 68 -22.34 6.87 11.23
C PRO A 68 -21.71 6.03 10.11
N MET A 69 -20.42 6.24 9.83
CA MET A 69 -19.71 5.53 8.75
C MET A 69 -19.82 3.99 8.84
N ARG A 70 -19.92 3.44 10.07
CA ARG A 70 -20.07 1.99 10.29
C ARG A 70 -21.34 1.42 9.66
N GLU A 71 -22.42 2.20 9.60
CA GLU A 71 -23.74 1.81 9.08
C GLU A 71 -23.83 1.92 7.55
N ILE A 72 -22.83 2.49 6.89
CA ILE A 72 -22.73 2.45 5.41
C ILE A 72 -22.69 0.99 4.91
N LYS A 73 -22.11 0.07 5.69
CA LYS A 73 -22.15 -1.36 5.37
C LYS A 73 -23.57 -1.93 5.39
N THR A 74 -24.41 -1.45 6.31
CA THR A 74 -25.85 -1.81 6.37
C THR A 74 -26.56 -1.29 5.13
N PHE A 75 -26.31 -0.04 4.73
CA PHE A 75 -26.85 0.53 3.49
C PHE A 75 -26.44 -0.28 2.24
N GLU A 76 -25.17 -0.63 2.11
CA GLU A 76 -24.67 -1.46 1.01
C GLU A 76 -25.24 -2.89 1.02
N LYS A 77 -25.61 -3.41 2.20
CA LYS A 77 -26.27 -4.71 2.36
C LYS A 77 -27.73 -4.64 1.91
N ASN A 78 -28.45 -3.59 2.29
CA ASN A 78 -29.85 -3.37 1.90
C ASN A 78 -29.98 -3.04 0.40
N ASN A 79 -28.91 -2.54 -0.22
CA ASN A 79 -28.87 -2.21 -1.64
C ASN A 79 -27.76 -2.99 -2.36
N PRO A 80 -27.99 -4.27 -2.72
CA PRO A 80 -26.93 -5.19 -3.16
C PRO A 80 -26.14 -4.75 -4.40
N LYS A 81 -26.71 -3.90 -5.26
CA LYS A 81 -26.06 -3.36 -6.47
C LYS A 81 -25.18 -2.12 -6.20
N ILE A 82 -25.18 -1.62 -4.95
CA ILE A 82 -24.53 -0.38 -4.55
C ILE A 82 -23.21 -0.62 -3.80
N SER A 83 -22.25 0.27 -4.06
CA SER A 83 -21.01 0.39 -3.30
C SER A 83 -20.66 1.86 -3.06
N VAL A 84 -20.05 2.15 -1.91
CA VAL A 84 -19.79 3.51 -1.43
C VAL A 84 -18.34 3.64 -0.97
N ASN A 85 -17.62 4.60 -1.53
CA ASN A 85 -16.37 5.11 -0.99
C ASN A 85 -16.62 6.37 -0.16
N VAL A 86 -15.81 6.56 0.88
CA VAL A 86 -15.83 7.77 1.71
C VAL A 86 -14.41 8.32 1.81
N TYR A 87 -14.29 9.62 1.60
CA TYR A 87 -13.05 10.37 1.68
C TYR A 87 -13.16 11.46 2.75
N GLY A 88 -12.07 11.77 3.43
CA GLY A 88 -11.98 12.84 4.41
C GLY A 88 -11.17 14.03 3.91
N LEU A 89 -11.28 15.17 4.61
CA LEU A 89 -10.42 16.34 4.41
C LEU A 89 -9.47 16.51 5.60
N LYS A 90 -8.20 16.75 5.31
CA LYS A 90 -7.19 17.17 6.29
C LYS A 90 -6.62 18.51 5.83
N LYS A 91 -6.40 19.43 6.76
CA LYS A 91 -5.75 20.71 6.46
C LYS A 91 -4.25 20.53 6.56
N GLU A 92 -3.52 20.94 5.52
CA GLU A 92 -2.05 20.95 5.52
C GLU A 92 -1.54 22.37 5.88
N ASN A 93 -0.30 22.46 6.36
CA ASN A 93 0.34 23.69 6.85
C ASN A 93 0.26 24.88 5.86
N ASN A 94 0.09 24.60 4.56
CA ASN A 94 -0.07 25.60 3.49
C ASN A 94 -1.51 26.08 3.25
N LYS A 95 -2.40 25.95 4.26
CA LYS A 95 -3.84 26.34 4.23
C LYS A 95 -4.72 25.60 3.20
N LYS A 96 -4.18 24.67 2.40
CA LYS A 96 -4.95 23.85 1.45
C LYS A 96 -5.44 22.56 2.10
N HIS A 97 -6.60 22.10 1.69
CA HIS A 97 -7.15 20.81 2.12
C HIS A 97 -6.65 19.69 1.21
N ILE A 98 -6.14 18.64 1.84
CA ILE A 98 -5.84 17.37 1.21
C ILE A 98 -6.99 16.38 1.47
N VAL A 99 -7.47 15.78 0.40
CA VAL A 99 -8.40 14.65 0.46
C VAL A 99 -7.61 13.38 0.76
N TYR A 100 -8.17 12.47 1.55
CA TYR A 100 -7.61 11.15 1.85
C TYR A 100 -8.70 10.07 1.98
N PRO A 101 -8.42 8.78 1.71
CA PRO A 101 -9.41 7.72 1.82
C PRO A 101 -9.74 7.39 3.28
N LEU A 102 -11.03 7.29 3.60
CA LEU A 102 -11.54 6.80 4.90
C LEU A 102 -12.12 5.38 4.77
N LYS A 103 -12.89 5.15 3.72
CA LYS A 103 -13.46 3.84 3.34
C LYS A 103 -13.36 3.72 1.82
N VAL A 104 -12.72 2.67 1.32
CA VAL A 104 -12.68 2.37 -0.12
C VAL A 104 -13.05 0.91 -0.30
N VAL A 105 -13.96 0.62 -1.22
CA VAL A 105 -14.36 -0.76 -1.53
C VAL A 105 -13.30 -1.46 -2.38
N ASP A 106 -13.16 -2.78 -2.22
CA ASP A 106 -12.24 -3.57 -3.05
C ASP A 106 -12.75 -3.67 -4.51
N LYS A 107 -14.06 -3.77 -4.68
CA LYS A 107 -14.71 -3.86 -5.99
C LYS A 107 -15.88 -2.87 -6.08
N GLU A 108 -15.76 -1.91 -6.99
CA GLU A 108 -16.85 -1.00 -7.35
C GLU A 108 -17.97 -1.83 -8.02
N LYS A 109 -19.19 -1.71 -7.49
CA LYS A 109 -20.40 -2.29 -8.11
C LYS A 109 -20.93 -1.36 -9.20
N LYS A 110 -21.92 -1.85 -9.97
CA LYS A 110 -22.54 -1.08 -11.07
C LYS A 110 -22.96 0.32 -10.62
N GLU A 111 -23.63 0.41 -9.47
CA GLU A 111 -23.95 1.69 -8.86
C GLU A 111 -22.91 2.03 -7.78
N HIS A 112 -21.97 2.88 -8.14
CA HIS A 112 -20.93 3.34 -7.24
C HIS A 112 -21.12 4.81 -6.85
N PHE A 113 -20.79 5.13 -5.60
CA PHE A 113 -20.88 6.47 -5.02
C PHE A 113 -19.56 6.81 -4.33
N ASP A 114 -19.00 7.96 -4.67
CA ASP A 114 -17.86 8.54 -3.96
C ASP A 114 -18.38 9.70 -3.10
N LEU A 115 -18.21 9.60 -1.78
CA LEU A 115 -18.65 10.62 -0.83
C LEU A 115 -17.47 11.33 -0.18
N LEU A 116 -17.63 12.62 0.09
CA LEU A 116 -16.70 13.37 0.93
C LEU A 116 -17.35 13.68 2.27
N LEU A 117 -16.71 13.25 3.35
CA LEU A 117 -17.06 13.54 4.72
C LEU A 117 -16.32 14.79 5.20
N ILE A 118 -17.09 15.80 5.60
CA ILE A 118 -16.59 17.05 6.15
C ILE A 118 -16.91 17.06 7.64
N THR A 119 -15.97 17.53 8.46
CA THR A 119 -16.14 17.62 9.91
C THR A 119 -15.94 19.06 10.38
N ASN A 120 -16.81 19.52 11.28
CA ASN A 120 -16.67 20.81 11.96
C ASN A 120 -16.96 20.62 13.46
N GLY A 121 -15.90 20.51 14.27
CA GLY A 121 -16.01 20.04 15.65
C GLY A 121 -16.60 18.62 15.69
N ASP A 122 -17.66 18.45 16.49
CA ASP A 122 -18.34 17.16 16.66
C ASP A 122 -19.36 16.85 15.56
N LYS A 123 -19.62 17.78 14.65
CA LYS A 123 -20.57 17.58 13.55
C LYS A 123 -19.86 17.06 12.32
N SER A 124 -20.50 16.11 11.64
CA SER A 124 -20.04 15.56 10.37
C SER A 124 -21.13 15.65 9.30
N HIS A 125 -20.72 15.85 8.05
CA HIS A 125 -21.61 16.08 6.92
C HIS A 125 -21.11 15.35 5.67
N TYR A 126 -21.96 14.52 5.07
CA TYR A 126 -21.65 13.84 3.82
C TYR A 126 -22.02 14.71 2.61
N THR A 127 -21.17 14.68 1.60
CA THR A 127 -21.38 15.36 0.32
C THR A 127 -21.03 14.41 -0.82
N PHE A 128 -21.62 14.64 -2.00
CA PHE A 128 -21.41 13.78 -3.16
C PHE A 128 -20.24 14.27 -4.01
N ILE A 129 -19.29 13.40 -4.32
CA ILE A 129 -18.19 13.70 -5.24
C ILE A 129 -18.68 13.40 -6.66
N SER A 130 -18.95 14.45 -7.43
CA SER A 130 -19.40 14.32 -8.82
C SER A 130 -18.26 14.09 -9.81
N ASP A 131 -17.04 14.52 -9.48
CA ASP A 131 -15.85 14.35 -10.32
C ASP A 131 -14.61 14.10 -9.45
N PHE A 132 -14.31 12.82 -9.23
CA PHE A 132 -13.19 12.40 -8.39
C PHE A 132 -11.84 12.90 -8.92
N SER A 133 -11.62 12.79 -10.22
CA SER A 133 -10.35 13.22 -10.84
C SER A 133 -10.12 14.72 -10.63
N ARG A 134 -11.15 15.54 -10.83
CA ARG A 134 -11.08 16.99 -10.61
C ARG A 134 -10.83 17.35 -9.15
N LEU A 135 -11.40 16.59 -8.21
CA LEU A 135 -11.19 16.80 -6.78
C LEU A 135 -9.72 16.58 -6.38
N ILE A 136 -9.08 15.52 -6.88
CA ILE A 136 -7.72 15.11 -6.46
C ILE A 136 -6.62 15.79 -7.29
N ARG A 137 -6.91 16.25 -8.52
CA ARG A 137 -5.90 16.74 -9.48
C ARG A 137 -4.90 17.74 -8.90
N ALA A 138 -5.39 18.70 -8.12
CA ALA A 138 -4.57 19.75 -7.51
C ALA A 138 -3.61 19.27 -6.42
N GLN A 139 -3.88 18.11 -5.82
CA GLN A 139 -3.03 17.52 -4.79
C GLN A 139 -1.87 16.71 -5.38
N LYS A 140 -1.97 16.30 -6.65
CA LYS A 140 -1.05 15.30 -7.24
C LYS A 140 -0.34 15.76 -8.50
N THR A 141 -0.89 16.75 -9.21
CA THR A 141 -0.36 17.15 -10.52
C THR A 141 -0.29 18.65 -10.66
N ALA A 142 0.62 19.13 -11.51
CA ALA A 142 0.69 20.53 -11.92
C ALA A 142 -0.39 20.93 -12.95
N HIS A 143 -1.49 20.18 -13.04
CA HIS A 143 -2.62 20.44 -13.96
C HIS A 143 -2.29 20.49 -15.45
N LYS A 144 -1.17 19.90 -15.89
CA LYS A 144 -0.75 19.94 -17.29
C LYS A 144 -1.54 18.99 -18.20
N GLU A 145 -2.02 17.86 -17.66
CA GLU A 145 -2.60 16.78 -18.47
C GLU A 145 -3.90 16.22 -17.90
N THR A 146 -4.68 15.56 -18.76
CA THR A 146 -5.80 14.70 -18.34
C THR A 146 -5.23 13.41 -17.76
N VAL A 147 -5.55 13.15 -16.49
CA VAL A 147 -5.06 11.99 -15.74
C VAL A 147 -6.21 11.25 -15.09
N ILE A 148 -6.07 9.94 -15.00
CA ILE A 148 -6.99 9.04 -14.31
C ILE A 148 -6.33 8.65 -12.99
N PHE A 149 -7.10 8.64 -11.90
CA PHE A 149 -6.57 8.31 -10.57
C PHE A 149 -7.07 6.97 -10.07
N CYS A 150 -6.20 6.21 -9.41
CA CYS A 150 -6.63 5.13 -8.54
C CYS A 150 -7.33 5.72 -7.31
N LYS A 151 -8.59 5.35 -7.09
CA LYS A 151 -9.42 5.79 -5.96
C LYS A 151 -8.93 5.34 -4.58
N ARG A 152 -7.97 4.39 -4.52
CA ARG A 152 -7.44 3.80 -3.28
C ARG A 152 -6.14 4.44 -2.81
N CYS A 153 -5.19 4.70 -3.71
CA CYS A 153 -3.85 5.21 -3.39
C CYS A 153 -3.53 6.57 -4.05
N PHE A 154 -4.43 7.07 -4.91
CA PHE A 154 -4.29 8.31 -5.67
C PHE A 154 -3.10 8.38 -6.63
N THR A 155 -2.55 7.22 -7.02
CA THR A 155 -1.62 7.14 -8.16
C THR A 155 -2.34 7.61 -9.43
N SER A 156 -1.70 8.49 -10.19
CA SER A 156 -2.21 8.99 -11.46
C SER A 156 -1.63 8.21 -12.64
N PHE A 157 -2.46 8.05 -13.67
CA PHE A 157 -2.13 7.46 -14.96
C PHE A 157 -2.53 8.47 -16.04
N ASP A 158 -1.57 8.94 -16.81
CA ASP A 158 -1.85 9.78 -17.99
C ASP A 158 -2.21 8.91 -19.20
N ASN A 159 -2.86 9.52 -20.19
CA ASN A 159 -3.23 8.83 -21.43
C ASN A 159 -2.13 8.90 -22.50
N ARG A 160 -0.89 9.28 -22.15
CA ARG A 160 0.18 9.41 -23.15
C ARG A 160 0.71 8.03 -23.52
N PRO A 161 0.77 7.67 -24.80
CA PRO A 161 1.29 6.38 -25.22
C PRO A 161 2.75 6.19 -24.80
N LEU A 162 3.06 5.04 -24.21
CA LEU A 162 4.41 4.63 -23.83
C LEU A 162 4.77 3.34 -24.58
N LYS A 163 5.99 3.25 -25.13
CA LYS A 163 6.42 2.11 -25.97
C LYS A 163 6.38 0.76 -25.24
N ASN A 164 6.73 0.75 -23.95
CA ASN A 164 6.98 -0.49 -23.19
C ASN A 164 6.14 -0.61 -21.91
N LYS A 165 5.13 0.26 -21.72
CA LYS A 165 4.28 0.27 -20.53
C LYS A 165 2.84 0.62 -20.89
N PRO A 166 1.85 0.02 -20.23
CA PRO A 166 0.47 0.45 -20.40
C PRO A 166 0.30 1.88 -19.87
N TYR A 167 -0.65 2.59 -20.46
CA TYR A 167 -1.02 3.96 -20.11
C TYR A 167 -2.54 4.05 -19.90
N GLY A 168 -2.99 5.18 -19.35
CA GLY A 168 -4.40 5.48 -19.16
C GLY A 168 -5.16 4.43 -18.33
N TYR A 169 -6.32 4.04 -18.84
CA TYR A 169 -7.18 3.06 -18.17
C TYR A 169 -6.55 1.67 -18.08
N ALA A 170 -5.80 1.23 -19.10
CA ALA A 170 -5.12 -0.06 -19.08
C ALA A 170 -4.06 -0.12 -17.96
N ALA A 171 -3.33 0.97 -17.75
CA ALA A 171 -2.38 1.09 -16.64
C ALA A 171 -3.09 1.03 -15.28
N LEU A 172 -4.24 1.71 -15.16
CA LEU A 172 -5.05 1.67 -13.93
C LEU A 172 -5.53 0.24 -13.64
N VAL A 173 -5.99 -0.51 -14.64
CA VAL A 173 -6.46 -1.89 -14.46
C VAL A 173 -5.33 -2.78 -13.95
N GLN A 174 -4.15 -2.72 -14.56
CA GLN A 174 -2.99 -3.46 -14.07
C GLN A 174 -2.58 -3.04 -12.66
N HIS A 175 -2.57 -1.74 -12.38
CA HIS A 175 -2.29 -1.23 -11.05
C HIS A 175 -3.28 -1.75 -10.01
N LYS A 176 -4.58 -1.83 -10.32
CA LYS A 176 -5.61 -2.34 -9.40
C LYS A 176 -5.36 -3.79 -8.97
N LEU A 177 -4.74 -4.63 -9.81
CA LEU A 177 -4.37 -6.02 -9.46
C LEU A 177 -3.37 -6.08 -8.30
N ILE A 178 -2.46 -5.11 -8.23
CA ILE A 178 -1.43 -5.02 -7.19
C ILE A 178 -1.92 -4.15 -6.02
N CYS A 179 -2.55 -3.02 -6.30
CA CYS A 179 -2.99 -2.07 -5.28
C CYS A 179 -4.11 -2.63 -4.39
N GLY A 180 -4.99 -3.48 -4.93
CA GLY A 180 -6.11 -4.07 -4.20
C GLY A 180 -5.69 -5.00 -3.05
N THR A 181 -4.50 -5.61 -3.13
CA THR A 181 -4.00 -6.53 -2.10
C THR A 181 -3.49 -5.81 -0.85
N HIS A 182 -3.22 -4.51 -0.94
CA HIS A 182 -2.66 -3.71 0.15
C HIS A 182 -3.69 -2.75 0.73
N LYS A 183 -3.58 -2.42 2.03
CA LYS A 183 -4.47 -1.42 2.65
C LYS A 183 -4.38 -0.07 1.91
N PRO A 184 -5.47 0.70 1.82
CA PRO A 184 -5.40 2.06 1.28
C PRO A 184 -4.35 2.88 2.04
N ILE A 185 -3.38 3.43 1.32
CA ILE A 185 -2.32 4.26 1.88
C ILE A 185 -2.44 5.68 1.33
N LEU A 186 -2.19 6.67 2.18
CA LEU A 186 -1.91 8.03 1.74
C LEU A 186 -0.38 8.14 1.57
N PRO A 187 0.14 8.34 0.35
CA PRO A 187 1.57 8.57 0.17
C PRO A 187 1.95 9.88 0.85
N ASP A 188 2.75 9.80 1.91
CA ASP A 188 3.35 10.95 2.57
C ASP A 188 4.61 11.32 1.78
N MET A 189 4.57 12.47 1.13
CA MET A 189 5.71 12.95 0.34
C MET A 189 6.58 13.80 1.25
N PRO A 190 7.92 13.69 1.16
CA PRO A 190 8.78 14.59 1.90
C PRO A 190 8.52 16.05 1.50
N ALA A 191 8.86 16.97 2.39
CA ALA A 191 8.64 18.40 2.18
C ALA A 191 9.29 18.88 0.87
N ALA A 192 8.73 19.92 0.26
CA ALA A 192 9.32 20.51 -0.94
C ALA A 192 10.76 20.97 -0.66
N GLY A 193 11.72 20.51 -1.47
CA GLY A 193 13.14 20.79 -1.28
C GLY A 193 13.89 19.75 -0.44
N THR A 194 13.22 18.75 0.12
CA THR A 194 13.90 17.60 0.73
C THR A 194 14.61 16.80 -0.35
N MET A 195 15.93 16.71 -0.24
CA MET A 195 16.76 15.85 -1.09
C MET A 195 16.81 14.47 -0.46
N LEU A 196 16.38 13.46 -1.22
CA LEU A 196 16.59 12.07 -0.86
C LEU A 196 17.89 11.61 -1.54
N GLU A 197 18.82 11.12 -0.75
CA GLU A 197 20.01 10.45 -1.25
C GLU A 197 19.83 8.95 -1.13
N PHE A 198 20.19 8.23 -2.19
CA PHE A 198 20.27 6.78 -2.14
C PHE A 198 21.63 6.40 -1.54
N ASP A 199 21.63 5.89 -0.32
CA ASP A 199 22.86 5.46 0.39
C ASP A 199 23.26 4.01 0.03
N GLY A 200 22.34 3.23 -0.53
CA GLY A 200 22.46 1.81 -0.79
C GLY A 200 23.18 1.43 -2.09
N TRP A 201 24.07 2.27 -2.64
CA TRP A 201 24.74 1.99 -3.92
C TRP A 201 25.41 0.61 -3.96
N GLY A 202 26.06 0.19 -2.88
CA GLY A 202 26.66 -1.15 -2.76
C GLY A 202 25.65 -2.30 -2.88
N LYS A 203 24.38 -2.08 -2.51
CA LYS A 203 23.30 -3.08 -2.59
C LYS A 203 22.77 -3.26 -4.02
N THR A 204 23.18 -2.41 -4.96
CA THR A 204 22.80 -2.55 -6.38
C THR A 204 23.65 -3.61 -7.09
N GLN A 205 24.84 -3.91 -6.56
CA GLN A 205 25.72 -4.94 -7.09
C GLN A 205 25.30 -6.30 -6.55
N ARG A 206 24.94 -7.21 -7.46
CA ARG A 206 24.62 -8.59 -7.08
C ARG A 206 25.91 -9.30 -6.69
N HIS A 207 26.00 -9.77 -5.45
CA HIS A 207 27.16 -10.53 -5.02
C HIS A 207 27.29 -11.83 -5.82
N PRO A 208 28.51 -12.16 -6.31
CA PRO A 208 28.76 -13.36 -7.12
C PRO A 208 28.50 -14.66 -6.33
N LEU A 209 28.67 -14.61 -5.01
CA LEU A 209 28.46 -15.70 -4.09
C LEU A 209 27.73 -15.20 -2.84
N VAL A 210 26.71 -15.94 -2.41
CA VAL A 210 25.93 -15.65 -1.21
C VAL A 210 25.75 -16.94 -0.41
N ILE A 211 26.07 -16.90 0.87
CA ILE A 211 25.83 -18.01 1.79
C ILE A 211 24.54 -17.72 2.56
N TYR A 212 23.52 -18.54 2.35
CA TYR A 212 22.31 -18.53 3.14
C TYR A 212 22.47 -19.54 4.27
N SER A 213 22.12 -19.12 5.49
CA SER A 213 22.17 -19.98 6.66
C SER A 213 20.96 -19.78 7.54
N ASP A 214 20.44 -20.87 8.08
CA ASP A 214 19.34 -20.84 9.04
C ASP A 214 19.56 -21.85 10.16
N PHE A 215 18.97 -21.58 11.32
CA PHE A 215 19.07 -22.40 12.53
C PHE A 215 17.70 -22.80 13.06
N GLU A 216 17.62 -24.04 13.52
CA GLU A 216 16.54 -24.46 14.42
C GLU A 216 17.07 -24.51 15.84
N ALA A 217 16.28 -24.04 16.80
CA ALA A 217 16.66 -23.99 18.20
C ALA A 217 15.61 -24.64 19.10
N LEU A 218 16.07 -25.28 20.16
CA LEU A 218 15.24 -25.75 21.25
C LEU A 218 14.90 -24.58 22.18
N LEU A 219 13.65 -24.54 22.65
CA LEU A 219 13.19 -23.57 23.65
C LEU A 219 13.36 -24.15 25.05
N VAL A 220 14.55 -23.94 25.63
CA VAL A 220 14.83 -24.41 26.99
C VAL A 220 14.31 -23.39 27.99
N LYS A 221 13.43 -23.81 28.90
CA LYS A 221 12.92 -22.93 29.95
C LYS A 221 14.08 -22.43 30.81
N CYS A 222 14.16 -21.12 31.02
CA CYS A 222 15.13 -20.51 31.93
C CYS A 222 14.42 -19.53 32.87
N LYS A 223 15.10 -19.15 33.96
CA LYS A 223 14.65 -18.11 34.89
C LYS A 223 15.82 -17.18 35.17
N GLU A 224 16.31 -16.53 34.11
CA GLU A 224 17.43 -15.61 34.21
C GLU A 224 16.91 -14.18 34.34
N ARG A 225 17.33 -13.44 35.37
CA ARG A 225 16.98 -12.01 35.48
C ARG A 225 17.86 -11.18 34.54
N LYS A 226 17.25 -10.47 33.60
CA LYS A 226 17.90 -9.51 32.71
C LYS A 226 17.58 -8.10 33.21
N GLY A 227 18.27 -7.66 34.25
CA GLY A 227 18.04 -6.36 34.90
C GLY A 227 17.05 -6.42 36.06
N ALA A 228 16.56 -5.25 36.50
CA ALA A 228 15.73 -5.12 37.71
C ALA A 228 14.30 -5.67 37.52
N GLU A 229 13.69 -5.44 36.35
CA GLU A 229 12.26 -5.70 36.11
C GLU A 229 11.98 -6.80 35.07
N THR A 230 13.00 -7.30 34.37
CA THR A 230 12.81 -8.26 33.27
C THR A 230 13.42 -9.62 33.60
N SER A 231 12.66 -10.69 33.36
CA SER A 231 13.14 -12.06 33.45
C SER A 231 12.97 -12.79 32.12
N ALA A 232 14.02 -13.47 31.68
CA ALA A 232 13.97 -14.37 30.54
C ALA A 232 13.33 -15.69 31.01
N PHE A 233 12.29 -16.12 30.30
CA PHE A 233 11.56 -17.36 30.59
C PHE A 233 11.97 -18.54 29.68
N GLN A 234 12.64 -18.24 28.56
CA GLN A 234 13.13 -19.21 27.58
C GLN A 234 14.49 -18.77 27.02
N LYS A 235 15.37 -19.74 26.81
CA LYS A 235 16.66 -19.62 26.16
C LYS A 235 16.64 -20.48 24.90
N HIS A 236 17.05 -19.91 23.77
CA HIS A 236 17.18 -20.63 22.51
C HIS A 236 18.53 -21.36 22.47
N GLU A 237 18.49 -22.68 22.37
CA GLU A 237 19.68 -23.51 22.22
C GLU A 237 19.72 -24.10 20.80
N PRO A 238 20.71 -23.73 19.96
CA PRO A 238 20.80 -24.22 18.59
C PRO A 238 20.85 -25.76 18.53
N MET A 239 19.95 -26.36 17.75
CA MET A 239 19.80 -27.80 17.61
C MET A 239 20.23 -28.29 16.23
N SER A 240 19.96 -27.51 15.18
CA SER A 240 20.40 -27.82 13.83
C SER A 240 20.64 -26.55 13.03
N TYR A 241 21.40 -26.68 11.95
CA TYR A 241 21.56 -25.62 10.97
C TYR A 241 21.49 -26.16 9.54
N GLY A 242 21.07 -25.29 8.63
CA GLY A 242 21.21 -25.46 7.19
C GLY A 242 22.11 -24.38 6.62
N VAL A 243 23.02 -24.75 5.72
CA VAL A 243 23.85 -23.81 4.94
C VAL A 243 23.66 -24.11 3.47
N TYR A 244 23.37 -23.07 2.68
CA TYR A 244 23.25 -23.17 1.23
C TYR A 244 24.06 -22.06 0.57
N VAL A 245 24.96 -22.46 -0.33
CA VAL A 245 25.80 -21.53 -1.08
C VAL A 245 25.17 -21.31 -2.45
N LYS A 246 24.79 -20.06 -2.74
CA LYS A 246 24.23 -19.66 -4.03
C LYS A 246 25.27 -18.86 -4.82
N THR A 247 25.52 -19.31 -6.03
CA THR A 247 26.39 -18.65 -7.00
C THR A 247 25.57 -17.97 -8.10
N THR A 248 26.15 -16.96 -8.74
CA THR A 248 25.60 -16.37 -9.96
C THR A 248 26.00 -17.20 -11.19
N GLU A 249 25.29 -17.02 -12.30
CA GLU A 249 25.55 -17.70 -13.58
C GLU A 249 26.94 -17.38 -14.16
N ASN A 250 27.57 -16.30 -13.69
CA ASN A 250 28.88 -15.85 -14.17
C ASN A 250 30.06 -16.61 -13.52
N ILE A 251 29.81 -17.49 -12.55
CA ILE A 251 30.86 -18.33 -11.97
C ILE A 251 30.85 -19.69 -12.68
N PRO A 252 31.92 -20.04 -13.43
CA PRO A 252 32.05 -21.35 -14.05
C PRO A 252 31.95 -22.50 -13.03
N THR A 253 31.24 -23.56 -13.39
CA THR A 253 31.10 -24.78 -12.57
C THR A 253 32.44 -25.42 -12.26
N ASP A 254 33.37 -25.39 -13.21
CA ASP A 254 34.71 -25.98 -13.07
C ASP A 254 35.51 -25.34 -11.92
N LEU A 255 35.29 -24.04 -11.64
CA LEU A 255 35.90 -23.36 -10.51
C LEU A 255 35.28 -23.79 -9.19
N LEU A 256 33.96 -23.97 -9.16
CA LEU A 256 33.28 -24.46 -7.95
C LEU A 256 33.78 -25.85 -7.59
N GLU A 257 33.97 -26.72 -8.58
CA GLU A 257 34.54 -28.06 -8.39
C GLU A 257 36.00 -27.99 -7.94
N LYS A 258 36.84 -27.20 -8.63
CA LYS A 258 38.27 -27.05 -8.28
C LYS A 258 38.48 -26.62 -6.83
N TYR A 259 37.72 -25.64 -6.35
CA TYR A 259 37.82 -25.13 -4.97
C TYR A 259 36.90 -25.87 -3.98
N HIS A 260 36.24 -26.94 -4.41
CA HIS A 260 35.35 -27.78 -3.60
C HIS A 260 34.31 -26.94 -2.84
N ILE A 261 33.69 -25.99 -3.56
CA ILE A 261 32.60 -25.16 -3.04
C ILE A 261 31.30 -25.98 -3.11
N PRO A 262 30.60 -26.16 -1.98
CA PRO A 262 29.38 -26.97 -1.95
C PRO A 262 28.27 -26.28 -2.73
N THR A 263 27.63 -27.02 -3.64
CA THR A 263 26.47 -26.55 -4.42
C THR A 263 25.15 -27.11 -3.89
N SER A 264 25.19 -28.17 -3.09
CA SER A 264 24.06 -28.75 -2.38
C SER A 264 23.93 -28.18 -0.96
N PRO A 265 22.70 -28.10 -0.39
CA PRO A 265 22.51 -27.70 1.00
C PRO A 265 23.26 -28.62 1.98
N ILE A 266 24.01 -28.02 2.90
CA ILE A 266 24.65 -28.70 4.03
C ILE A 266 23.67 -28.63 5.19
N ILE A 267 23.26 -29.78 5.71
CA ILE A 267 22.34 -29.87 6.83
C ILE A 267 23.05 -30.61 7.96
N TYR A 268 23.07 -30.00 9.14
CA TYR A 268 23.61 -30.62 10.34
C TYR A 268 22.57 -30.63 11.45
N ARG A 269 22.36 -31.80 12.05
CA ARG A 269 21.51 -31.99 13.23
C ARG A 269 22.36 -32.43 14.41
N GLY A 270 22.28 -31.68 15.49
CA GLY A 270 22.86 -32.05 16.77
C GLY A 270 22.22 -33.32 17.33
N ASN A 271 22.96 -34.02 18.16
CA ASN A 271 22.48 -35.13 18.97
C ASN A 271 23.11 -35.07 20.36
N GLU A 272 22.71 -35.96 21.27
CA GLU A 272 23.17 -35.95 22.67
C GLU A 272 24.70 -35.96 22.79
N SER A 273 25.41 -36.61 21.86
CA SER A 273 26.88 -36.67 21.84
C SER A 273 27.55 -35.50 21.08
N ARG A 274 26.80 -34.62 20.42
CA ARG A 274 27.32 -33.54 19.55
C ARG A 274 26.52 -32.24 19.70
N GLN A 275 26.59 -31.66 20.90
CA GLN A 275 25.85 -30.46 21.29
C GLN A 275 26.43 -29.14 20.75
N ASP A 276 27.68 -29.14 20.26
CA ASP A 276 28.38 -27.95 19.77
C ASP A 276 27.93 -27.49 18.36
N VAL A 277 26.61 -27.41 18.13
CA VAL A 277 26.00 -27.05 16.84
C VAL A 277 26.49 -25.69 16.34
N ALA A 278 26.51 -24.67 17.20
CA ALA A 278 26.94 -23.32 16.84
C ALA A 278 28.43 -23.25 16.47
N LYS A 279 29.30 -23.95 17.21
CA LYS A 279 30.74 -23.98 16.93
C LYS A 279 31.03 -24.67 15.59
N ARG A 280 30.30 -25.77 15.31
CA ARG A 280 30.38 -26.46 14.01
C ARG A 280 29.92 -25.58 12.87
N PHE A 281 28.81 -24.86 13.04
CA PHE A 281 28.34 -23.90 12.05
C PHE A 281 29.41 -22.86 11.70
N VAL A 282 30.00 -22.23 12.71
CA VAL A 282 31.03 -21.20 12.50
C VAL A 282 32.24 -21.77 11.76
N ASN A 283 32.69 -22.97 12.14
CA ASN A 283 33.78 -23.65 11.44
C ASN A 283 33.43 -23.97 9.98
N GLU A 284 32.21 -24.43 9.71
CA GLU A 284 31.72 -24.75 8.37
C GLU A 284 31.71 -23.50 7.47
N VAL A 285 31.09 -22.41 7.94
CA VAL A 285 31.00 -21.15 7.20
C VAL A 285 32.38 -20.55 6.98
N THR A 286 33.27 -20.62 7.98
CA THR A 286 34.64 -20.11 7.87
C THR A 286 35.45 -20.91 6.84
N ASN A 287 35.27 -22.23 6.79
CA ASN A 287 35.93 -23.08 5.81
C ASN A 287 35.45 -22.76 4.38
N ILE A 288 34.13 -22.61 4.19
CA ILE A 288 33.57 -22.18 2.90
C ILE A 288 34.11 -20.80 2.51
N ALA A 289 34.13 -19.85 3.45
CA ALA A 289 34.63 -18.50 3.19
C ALA A 289 36.10 -18.49 2.73
N ARG A 290 36.96 -19.30 3.35
CA ARG A 290 38.37 -19.44 2.94
C ARG A 290 38.52 -20.02 1.53
N LYS A 291 37.75 -21.08 1.21
CA LYS A 291 37.73 -21.64 -0.15
C LYS A 291 37.30 -20.60 -1.20
N VAL A 292 36.28 -19.81 -0.86
CA VAL A 292 35.80 -18.71 -1.70
C VAL A 292 36.86 -17.63 -1.87
N GLU A 293 37.57 -17.27 -0.80
CA GLU A 293 38.68 -16.31 -0.84
C GLU A 293 39.81 -16.78 -1.76
N ASP A 294 40.21 -18.04 -1.66
CA ASP A 294 41.26 -18.63 -2.51
C ASP A 294 40.83 -18.73 -3.98
N MET A 295 39.54 -19.02 -4.23
CA MET A 295 38.96 -18.97 -5.56
C MET A 295 39.07 -17.55 -6.15
N PHE A 296 38.72 -16.51 -5.37
CA PHE A 296 38.79 -15.13 -5.85
C PHE A 296 40.23 -14.61 -6.06
N LYS A 297 41.23 -15.18 -5.38
CA LYS A 297 42.65 -14.88 -5.63
C LYS A 297 43.18 -15.45 -6.95
N THR A 298 42.41 -16.31 -7.61
CA THR A 298 42.86 -17.00 -8.82
C THR A 298 42.59 -16.14 -10.04
N ASN A 299 43.66 -15.58 -10.62
CA ASN A 299 43.58 -14.84 -11.87
C ASN A 299 43.42 -15.81 -13.04
N ILE A 300 42.26 -15.76 -13.70
CA ILE A 300 41.99 -16.51 -14.93
C ILE A 300 42.12 -15.51 -16.09
N PRO A 301 42.87 -15.84 -17.15
CA PRO A 301 42.94 -15.01 -18.34
C PRO A 301 41.54 -14.77 -18.92
N PHE A 302 41.20 -13.51 -19.17
CA PHE A 302 39.95 -13.15 -19.84
C PHE A 302 39.99 -13.64 -21.30
N THR A 303 39.32 -14.75 -21.61
CA THR A 303 39.10 -15.19 -23.00
C THR A 303 37.86 -14.52 -23.58
N TYR A 304 38.06 -13.51 -24.44
CA TYR A 304 36.99 -12.97 -25.29
C TYR A 304 36.67 -13.98 -26.40
N CYS A 305 35.54 -14.68 -26.30
CA CYS A 305 35.00 -15.43 -27.42
C CYS A 305 34.06 -14.51 -28.21
N VAL A 306 34.62 -13.78 -29.18
CA VAL A 306 33.82 -12.94 -30.10
C VAL A 306 33.14 -13.88 -31.10
N SER A 307 31.94 -14.34 -30.74
CA SER A 307 31.09 -15.07 -31.68
C SER A 307 30.48 -14.06 -32.66
N PHE A 308 31.15 -13.83 -33.79
CA PHE A 308 30.50 -13.19 -34.94
C PHE A 308 29.45 -14.17 -35.47
N LYS A 309 28.18 -13.91 -35.14
CA LYS A 309 27.06 -14.49 -35.90
C LYS A 309 27.11 -13.84 -37.29
N THR A 310 27.49 -14.63 -38.29
CA THR A 310 27.23 -14.36 -39.70
C THR A 310 25.79 -14.71 -40.02
#